data_AF-A0A7S4B269-F1
#
_entry.id   AF-A0A7S4B269-F1
#
_cell.length_a   1.000
_cell.length_b   1.000
_cell.length_c   1.000
_cell.angle_alpha   90.00
_cell.angle_beta   90.00
_cell.angle_gamma   90.00
#
_symmetry.space_group_name_H-M   'P 1'
#
loop_
_entity.id
_entity.type
_entity.pdbx_description
1 polymer ?
#
loop_
_entity_poly.entity_id
_entity_poly.type
_entity_poly.pdbx_seq_one_letter_code
_entity_poly.pdbx_strand_id
1 'polypeptide(L)'
;DPRGLSGLVEDLAAELPKSSILLGSCVTSIVQTSSGVVVSWYDPHHHERRASCAKLLCTVSLGVLRAEHINFSPPLPTFKQDAINSITMCGYTKVFLVFDVGFWSPDHEYLLCKSAVFPVWHSLLKPQELPILVAHCTGDEARRDDEAGRVNCLNWNLERECFYTMYLS
;
A
#
# COMPACT_ATOMS: atom_id res chain seq x y z
N ASP A 1 11.16 3.39 15.14
CA ASP A 1 12.02 4.31 14.36
C ASP A 1 11.18 5.52 13.96
N PRO A 2 11.56 6.75 14.33
CA PRO A 2 10.82 7.97 13.97
C PRO A 2 10.76 8.23 12.46
N ARG A 3 11.63 7.60 11.65
CA ARG A 3 11.61 7.67 10.18
C ARG A 3 10.45 6.86 9.56
N GLY A 4 9.66 6.15 10.36
CA GLY A 4 8.65 5.22 9.87
C GLY A 4 9.25 3.97 9.22
N LEU A 5 8.42 3.17 8.55
CA LEU A 5 8.88 1.94 7.90
C LEU A 5 9.79 2.20 6.69
N SER A 6 9.69 3.37 6.06
CA SER A 6 10.55 3.77 4.94
C SER A 6 12.02 3.79 5.32
N GLY A 7 12.36 4.26 6.53
CA GLY A 7 13.74 4.26 7.01
C GLY A 7 14.37 2.86 7.03
N LEU A 8 13.62 1.85 7.46
CA LEU A 8 14.07 0.45 7.41
C LEU A 8 14.28 -0.04 5.96
N VAL A 9 13.35 0.31 5.05
CA VAL A 9 13.46 -0.07 3.63
C VAL A 9 14.67 0.59 2.98
N GLU A 10 14.93 1.86 3.29
CA GLU A 10 16.10 2.61 2.83
C GLU A 10 17.40 2.00 3.35
N ASP A 11 17.45 1.65 4.63
CA ASP A 11 18.62 1.01 5.25
C ASP A 11 18.91 -0.35 4.57
N LEU A 12 17.88 -1.18 4.37
CA LEU A 12 18.03 -2.48 3.67
C LEU A 12 18.43 -2.31 2.21
N ALA A 13 17.89 -1.31 1.51
CA ALA A 13 18.25 -1.02 0.13
C ALA A 13 19.70 -0.52 -0.01
N ALA A 14 20.21 0.19 1.00
CA ALA A 14 21.58 0.69 1.04
C ALA A 14 22.63 -0.42 1.20
N GLU A 15 22.24 -1.60 1.72
CA GLU A 15 23.12 -2.79 1.78
C GLU A 15 23.35 -3.44 0.40
N LEU A 16 22.53 -3.10 -0.60
CA LEU A 16 22.64 -3.63 -1.95
C LEU A 16 23.44 -2.68 -2.87
N PRO A 17 24.19 -3.20 -3.85
CA PRO A 17 24.78 -2.36 -4.89
C PRO A 17 23.69 -1.51 -5.57
N LYS A 18 23.87 -0.19 -5.66
CA LYS A 18 22.86 0.68 -6.30
C LYS A 18 22.50 0.25 -7.72
N SER A 19 23.46 -0.34 -8.44
CA SER A 19 23.26 -0.87 -9.79
C SER A 19 22.39 -2.14 -9.86
N SER A 20 22.11 -2.81 -8.74
CA SER A 20 21.25 -4.01 -8.70
C SER A 20 19.77 -3.68 -8.47
N ILE A 21 19.42 -2.43 -8.16
CA ILE A 21 18.03 -1.99 -7.99
C ILE A 21 17.63 -1.15 -9.21
N LEU A 22 16.77 -1.70 -10.05
CA LEU A 22 16.29 -1.03 -11.26
C LEU A 22 14.88 -0.48 -11.02
N LEU A 23 14.78 0.82 -10.71
CA LEU A 23 13.50 1.51 -10.55
C LEU A 23 12.89 1.86 -11.91
N GLY A 24 11.57 2.10 -11.93
CA GLY A 24 10.82 2.36 -13.17
C GLY A 24 10.90 1.23 -14.20
N SER A 25 11.26 0.02 -13.75
CA SER A 25 11.44 -1.17 -14.58
C SER A 25 10.25 -2.11 -14.37
N CYS A 26 9.26 -2.05 -15.26
CA CYS A 26 8.02 -2.81 -15.14
C CYS A 26 8.16 -4.18 -15.83
N VAL A 27 8.28 -5.26 -15.05
CA VAL A 27 8.35 -6.63 -15.56
C VAL A 27 7.05 -7.01 -16.27
N THR A 28 7.17 -7.57 -17.47
CA THR A 28 6.04 -7.96 -18.32
C THR A 28 6.04 -9.44 -18.67
N SER A 29 7.20 -10.11 -18.61
CA SER A 29 7.26 -11.55 -18.89
C SER A 29 8.35 -12.25 -18.09
N ILE A 30 8.05 -13.49 -17.69
CA ILE A 30 8.95 -14.40 -17.00
C ILE A 30 8.88 -15.76 -17.71
N VAL A 31 9.96 -16.13 -18.38
CA VAL A 31 10.09 -17.38 -19.13
C VAL A 31 11.06 -18.32 -18.42
N GLN A 32 10.55 -19.41 -17.86
CA GLN A 32 11.38 -20.49 -17.34
C GLN A 32 11.76 -21.46 -18.45
N THR A 33 13.02 -21.81 -18.48
CA THR A 33 13.64 -22.71 -19.46
C THR A 33 14.35 -23.84 -18.73
N SER A 34 14.87 -24.83 -19.46
CA SER A 34 15.68 -25.90 -18.87
C SER A 34 17.00 -25.41 -18.25
N SER A 35 17.49 -24.22 -18.65
CA SER A 35 18.79 -23.68 -18.22
C SER A 35 18.70 -22.47 -17.29
N GLY A 36 17.49 -22.00 -16.95
CA GLY A 36 17.30 -20.85 -16.08
C GLY A 36 15.99 -20.10 -16.37
N VAL A 37 15.96 -18.83 -16.00
CA VAL A 37 14.82 -17.93 -16.15
C VAL A 37 15.23 -16.73 -16.98
N VAL A 38 14.34 -16.29 -17.85
CA VAL A 38 14.53 -15.09 -18.64
C VAL A 38 13.40 -14.11 -18.37
N VAL A 39 13.76 -12.88 -18.02
CA VAL A 39 12.82 -11.83 -17.61
C VAL A 39 12.85 -10.72 -18.64
N SER A 40 11.66 -10.27 -19.06
CA SER A 40 11.49 -9.06 -19.89
C SER A 40 10.77 -7.98 -19.10
N TRP A 41 11.16 -6.72 -19.33
CA TRP A 41 10.55 -5.55 -18.70
C TRP A 41 10.64 -4.32 -19.61
N TYR A 42 9.83 -3.30 -19.33
CA TYR A 42 10.03 -1.97 -19.89
C TYR A 42 10.86 -1.10 -18.94
N ASP A 43 11.88 -0.43 -19.47
CA ASP A 43 12.65 0.57 -18.71
C ASP A 43 11.88 1.89 -18.55
N PRO A 44 12.39 2.88 -17.79
CA PRO A 44 11.70 4.16 -17.59
C PRO A 44 11.42 4.96 -18.87
N HIS A 45 12.05 4.60 -19.99
CA HIS A 45 11.84 5.21 -21.31
C HIS A 45 10.95 4.34 -22.21
N HIS A 46 10.28 3.32 -21.65
CA HIS A 46 9.44 2.36 -22.36
C HIS A 46 10.17 1.53 -23.43
N HIS A 47 11.48 1.32 -23.27
CA HIS A 47 12.21 0.37 -24.10
C HIS A 47 12.16 -1.03 -23.51
N GLU A 48 11.92 -2.03 -24.34
CA GLU A 48 11.97 -3.43 -23.91
C GLU A 48 13.40 -3.83 -23.57
N ARG A 49 13.56 -4.44 -22.40
CA ARG A 49 14.81 -4.97 -21.87
C ARG A 49 14.63 -6.43 -21.48
N ARG A 50 15.72 -7.19 -21.47
CA ARG A 50 15.72 -8.61 -21.14
C ARG A 50 17.00 -9.03 -20.45
N ALA A 51 16.89 -9.94 -19.49
CA ALA A 51 18.03 -10.53 -18.80
C ALA A 51 17.73 -11.99 -18.40
N SER A 52 18.80 -12.78 -18.27
CA SER A 52 18.73 -14.19 -17.87
C SER A 52 19.37 -14.41 -16.51
N CYS A 53 18.80 -15.29 -15.70
CA CYS A 53 19.32 -15.68 -14.39
C CYS A 53 19.08 -17.17 -14.13
N ALA A 54 19.83 -17.77 -13.20
CA ALA A 54 19.66 -19.17 -12.84
C ALA A 54 18.37 -19.42 -12.02
N LYS A 55 17.97 -18.43 -11.20
CA LYS A 55 16.80 -18.48 -10.31
C LYS A 55 16.16 -17.10 -10.24
N LEU A 56 14.84 -17.09 -10.03
CA LEU A 56 14.04 -15.88 -9.88
C LEU A 56 13.14 -16.00 -8.65
N LEU A 57 13.11 -14.94 -7.84
CA LEU A 57 12.15 -14.74 -6.76
C LEU A 57 11.15 -13.66 -7.20
N CYS A 58 9.86 -13.98 -7.13
CA CYS A 58 8.79 -13.04 -7.45
C CYS A 58 8.09 -12.61 -6.16
N THR A 59 8.12 -11.32 -5.86
CA THR A 59 7.52 -10.71 -4.65
C THR A 59 6.46 -9.66 -4.99
N VAL A 60 5.90 -9.72 -6.20
CA VAL A 60 4.81 -8.81 -6.61
C VAL A 60 3.57 -9.07 -5.75
N SER A 61 2.74 -8.05 -5.58
CA SER A 61 1.53 -8.17 -4.78
C SER A 61 0.53 -9.13 -5.43
N LEU A 62 -0.38 -9.68 -4.61
CA LEU A 62 -1.47 -10.53 -5.09
C LEU A 62 -2.34 -9.81 -6.14
N GLY A 63 -2.58 -8.51 -5.97
CA GLY A 63 -3.31 -7.68 -6.94
C GLY A 63 -2.64 -7.65 -8.31
N VAL A 64 -1.30 -7.57 -8.37
CA VAL A 64 -0.55 -7.63 -9.63
C VAL A 64 -0.65 -9.01 -10.28
N LEU A 65 -0.59 -10.09 -9.49
CA LEU A 65 -0.77 -11.45 -10.02
C LEU A 65 -2.17 -11.65 -10.63
N ARG A 66 -3.21 -11.08 -10.01
CA ARG A 66 -4.59 -11.13 -10.51
C ARG A 66 -4.87 -10.24 -11.71
N ALA A 67 -4.13 -9.14 -11.84
CA ALA A 67 -4.25 -8.25 -13.00
C ALA A 67 -3.67 -8.87 -14.28
N GLU A 68 -2.94 -9.98 -14.16
CA GLU A 68 -2.36 -10.72 -15.29
C GLU A 68 -1.44 -9.86 -16.19
N HIS A 69 -0.86 -8.79 -15.64
CA HIS A 69 0.09 -7.92 -16.35
C HIS A 69 1.45 -8.58 -16.63
N ILE A 70 1.75 -9.71 -15.98
CA ILE A 70 2.99 -10.47 -16.14
C ILE A 70 2.68 -11.80 -16.81
N ASN A 71 3.23 -12.02 -18.01
CA ASN A 71 3.10 -13.27 -18.72
C ASN A 71 4.13 -14.31 -18.22
N PHE A 72 3.64 -15.38 -17.58
CA PHE A 72 4.45 -16.52 -17.14
C PHE A 72 4.47 -17.63 -18.20
N SER A 73 5.67 -18.08 -18.59
CA SER A 73 5.86 -19.21 -19.52
C SER A 73 6.82 -20.23 -18.91
N PRO A 74 6.40 -21.48 -18.63
CA PRO A 74 5.01 -21.95 -18.70
C PRO A 74 4.11 -21.19 -17.72
N PRO A 75 2.78 -21.20 -17.92
CA PRO A 75 1.82 -20.61 -17.00
C PRO A 75 2.02 -21.16 -15.57
N LEU A 76 1.61 -20.38 -14.57
CA LEU A 76 1.60 -20.87 -13.19
C LEU A 76 0.72 -22.12 -13.09
N PRO A 77 1.11 -23.17 -12.33
CA PRO A 77 0.26 -24.34 -12.14
C PRO A 77 -1.12 -23.98 -11.60
N THR A 78 -2.13 -24.79 -11.94
CA THR A 78 -3.54 -24.55 -11.57
C THR A 78 -3.74 -24.29 -10.07
N PHE A 79 -3.12 -25.10 -9.21
CA PHE A 79 -3.23 -24.89 -7.75
C PHE A 79 -2.74 -23.52 -7.27
N LYS A 80 -1.79 -22.89 -7.97
CA LYS A 80 -1.34 -21.53 -7.65
C LYS A 80 -2.34 -20.50 -8.16
N GLN A 81 -2.90 -20.70 -9.34
CA GLN A 81 -3.95 -19.83 -9.87
C GLN A 81 -5.19 -19.85 -8.97
N ASP A 82 -5.60 -21.04 -8.51
CA ASP A 82 -6.73 -21.20 -7.59
C ASP A 82 -6.46 -20.51 -6.24
N ALA A 83 -5.25 -20.65 -5.69
CA ALA A 83 -4.85 -19.95 -4.47
C ALA A 83 -4.81 -18.42 -4.66
N ILE A 84 -4.33 -17.95 -5.82
CA ILE A 84 -4.36 -16.53 -6.16
C ILE A 84 -5.79 -16.01 -6.21
N ASN A 85 -6.73 -16.80 -6.76
CA ASN A 85 -8.12 -16.40 -6.95
C ASN A 85 -9.01 -16.57 -5.71
N SER A 86 -8.60 -17.37 -4.71
CA SER A 86 -9.41 -17.62 -3.51
C SER A 86 -9.29 -16.54 -2.42
N ILE A 87 -8.24 -15.72 -2.43
CA ILE A 87 -7.97 -14.73 -1.36
C ILE A 87 -8.61 -13.36 -1.67
N THR A 88 -9.71 -12.99 -1.02
CA THR A 88 -10.29 -11.66 -1.22
C THR A 88 -9.39 -10.56 -0.64
N MET A 89 -9.00 -9.59 -1.49
CA MET A 89 -8.30 -8.38 -1.04
C MET A 89 -9.32 -7.42 -0.41
N CYS A 90 -9.16 -7.14 0.89
CA CYS A 90 -10.00 -6.17 1.58
C CYS A 90 -9.59 -4.74 1.19
N GLY A 91 -10.56 -3.85 0.99
CA GLY A 91 -10.31 -2.42 0.85
C GLY A 91 -9.81 -1.84 2.18
N TYR A 92 -8.77 -1.02 2.12
CA TYR A 92 -8.24 -0.34 3.30
C TYR A 92 -7.61 0.98 2.92
N THR A 93 -8.20 2.07 3.41
CA THR A 93 -7.83 3.43 3.05
C THR A 93 -7.52 4.20 4.33
N LYS A 94 -6.39 4.92 4.33
CA LYS A 94 -6.01 5.84 5.39
C LYS A 94 -6.18 7.26 4.90
N VAL A 95 -6.89 8.08 5.67
CA VAL A 95 -6.99 9.52 5.40
C VAL A 95 -6.16 10.25 6.45
N PHE A 96 -5.19 11.05 6.00
CA PHE A 96 -4.34 11.87 6.87
C PHE A 96 -4.91 13.28 6.94
N LEU A 97 -5.26 13.72 8.15
CA LEU A 97 -5.76 15.06 8.42
C LEU A 97 -4.69 15.81 9.20
N VAL A 98 -4.17 16.89 8.60
CA VAL A 98 -3.16 17.76 9.21
C VAL A 98 -3.86 18.98 9.77
N PHE A 99 -3.57 19.31 11.03
CA PHE A 99 -4.12 20.45 11.74
C PHE A 99 -3.01 21.43 12.12
N ASP A 100 -3.35 22.71 12.29
CA ASP A 100 -2.39 23.70 12.79
C ASP A 100 -2.00 23.40 14.26
N VAL A 101 -2.95 22.89 15.05
CA VAL A 101 -2.77 22.53 16.46
C VAL A 101 -3.55 21.25 16.77
N GLY A 102 -2.93 20.32 17.50
CA GLY A 102 -3.61 19.13 18.02
C GLY A 102 -4.59 19.51 19.12
N PHE A 103 -5.89 19.51 18.83
CA PHE A 103 -6.95 19.88 19.78
C PHE A 103 -7.50 18.68 20.57
N TRP A 104 -7.05 17.47 20.26
CA TRP A 104 -7.43 16.24 20.96
C TRP A 104 -6.44 15.92 22.09
N SER A 105 -6.85 15.04 23.01
CA SER A 105 -5.99 14.61 24.13
C SER A 105 -4.68 13.98 23.61
N PRO A 106 -3.51 14.42 24.09
CA PRO A 106 -2.21 13.88 23.70
C PRO A 106 -1.91 12.52 24.34
N ASP A 107 -2.72 12.07 25.30
CA ASP A 107 -2.51 10.83 26.06
C ASP A 107 -3.19 9.63 25.37
N HIS A 108 -3.86 9.85 24.24
CA HIS A 108 -4.55 8.82 23.48
C HIS A 108 -3.94 8.65 22.10
N GLU A 109 -3.37 7.47 21.85
CA GLU A 109 -2.87 7.08 20.54
C GLU A 109 -4.03 6.74 19.59
N TYR A 110 -5.11 6.16 20.10
CA TYR A 110 -6.29 5.81 19.31
C TYR A 110 -7.56 6.45 19.87
N LEU A 111 -8.38 6.96 18.96
CA LEU A 111 -9.69 7.57 19.25
C LEU A 111 -10.76 6.76 18.52
N LEU A 112 -11.88 6.53 19.20
CA LEU A 112 -13.05 5.86 18.62
C LEU A 112 -14.10 6.90 18.28
N CYS A 113 -14.50 6.97 17.01
CA CYS A 113 -15.64 7.77 16.58
C CYS A 113 -16.86 6.86 16.37
N LYS A 114 -18.05 7.34 16.72
CA LYS A 114 -19.33 6.72 16.34
C LYS A 114 -19.62 6.97 14.85
N SER A 115 -18.74 6.51 13.99
CA SER A 115 -18.87 6.57 12.53
C SER A 115 -18.86 5.17 11.96
N ALA A 116 -19.81 4.89 11.07
CA ALA A 116 -19.85 3.63 10.34
C ALA A 116 -18.67 3.48 9.36
N VAL A 117 -18.02 4.58 9.01
CA VAL A 117 -17.01 4.59 7.94
C VAL A 117 -15.60 4.88 8.44
N PHE A 118 -15.47 5.73 9.46
CA PHE A 118 -14.20 5.99 10.15
C PHE A 118 -14.35 5.73 11.66
N PRO A 119 -14.52 4.46 12.07
CA PRO A 119 -14.72 4.13 13.48
C PRO A 119 -13.45 4.32 14.33
N VAL A 120 -12.27 4.20 13.70
CA VAL A 120 -10.97 4.25 14.38
C VAL A 120 -10.12 5.36 13.79
N TRP A 121 -9.51 6.13 14.69
CA TRP A 121 -8.62 7.23 14.38
C TRP A 121 -7.32 7.05 15.15
N HIS A 122 -6.18 7.23 14.48
CA HIS A 122 -4.84 7.15 15.06
C HIS A 122 -4.21 8.54 15.15
N SER A 123 -3.76 8.92 16.34
CA SER A 123 -3.09 10.17 16.63
C SER A 123 -1.59 10.03 16.45
N LEU A 124 -0.98 10.94 15.69
CA LEU A 124 0.47 11.08 15.58
C LEU A 124 1.01 12.22 16.46
N LEU A 125 0.19 12.75 17.38
CA LEU A 125 0.57 13.89 18.22
C LEU A 125 1.68 13.54 19.20
N LYS A 126 1.66 12.33 19.77
CA LYS A 126 2.76 11.80 20.58
C LYS A 126 3.01 10.33 20.23
N PRO A 127 4.27 9.89 20.15
CA PRO A 127 5.51 10.64 20.40
C PRO A 127 6.04 11.44 19.18
N GLN A 128 5.36 11.45 18.03
CA GLN A 128 5.91 12.06 16.81
C GLN A 128 5.81 13.60 16.78
N GLU A 129 5.09 14.22 17.72
CA GLU A 129 4.86 15.68 17.78
C GLU A 129 4.22 16.25 16.51
N LEU A 130 3.41 15.43 15.82
CA LEU A 130 2.72 15.81 14.60
C LEU A 130 1.23 16.03 14.90
N PRO A 131 0.66 17.23 14.65
CA PRO A 131 -0.78 17.46 14.78
C PRO A 131 -1.54 16.81 13.61
N ILE A 132 -1.45 15.48 13.52
CA ILE A 132 -2.05 14.66 12.47
C ILE A 132 -2.94 13.60 13.11
N LEU A 133 -4.17 13.51 12.59
CA LEU A 133 -5.04 12.36 12.81
C LEU A 133 -5.11 11.52 11.53
N VAL A 134 -5.06 10.21 11.70
CA VAL A 134 -5.21 9.24 10.63
C VAL A 134 -6.54 8.53 10.81
N ALA A 135 -7.50 8.79 9.92
CA ALA A 135 -8.77 8.08 9.91
C ALA A 135 -8.63 6.78 9.12
N HIS A 136 -9.13 5.68 9.68
CA HIS A 136 -9.06 4.35 9.08
C HIS A 136 -10.41 3.94 8.49
N CYS A 137 -10.46 3.70 7.18
CA CYS A 137 -11.61 3.12 6.50
C CYS A 137 -11.26 1.72 6.00
N THR A 138 -12.19 0.78 6.15
CA THR A 138 -11.99 -0.63 5.77
C THR A 138 -13.20 -1.16 5.01
N GLY A 139 -13.02 -2.23 4.23
CA GLY A 139 -14.11 -2.95 3.59
C GLY A 139 -14.67 -2.23 2.36
N ASP A 140 -15.97 -2.39 2.13
CA ASP A 140 -16.64 -1.88 0.92
C ASP A 140 -16.68 -0.36 0.83
N GLU A 141 -16.64 0.35 1.96
CA GLU A 141 -16.54 1.82 1.98
C GLU A 141 -15.18 2.27 1.44
N ALA A 142 -14.08 1.68 1.93
CA ALA A 142 -12.73 1.99 1.47
C ALA A 142 -12.58 1.72 -0.04
N ARG A 143 -13.14 0.61 -0.52
CA ARG A 143 -13.12 0.29 -1.95
C ARG A 143 -13.90 1.30 -2.80
N ARG A 144 -15.06 1.76 -2.33
CA ARG A 144 -15.86 2.79 -3.01
C ARG A 144 -15.11 4.12 -3.09
N ASP A 145 -14.41 4.49 -2.03
CA ASP A 145 -13.59 5.70 -2.00
C ASP A 145 -12.40 5.61 -2.97
N ASP A 146 -11.70 4.47 -2.99
CA ASP A 146 -10.58 4.24 -3.90
C ASP A 146 -11.02 4.29 -5.37
N GLU A 147 -12.19 3.72 -5.70
CA GLU A 147 -12.77 3.74 -7.05
C GLU A 147 -13.22 5.15 -7.49
N ALA A 148 -13.65 6.00 -6.55
CA ALA A 148 -14.11 7.35 -6.84
C ALA A 148 -12.98 8.35 -7.20
N GLY A 149 -11.71 7.96 -7.04
CA GLY A 149 -10.54 8.65 -7.60
C GLY A 149 -10.16 10.01 -6.99
N ARG A 150 -11.04 10.61 -6.18
CA ARG A 150 -10.74 11.70 -5.24
C ARG A 150 -11.65 11.55 -4.05
N VAL A 151 -11.06 11.31 -2.88
CA VAL A 151 -11.80 11.29 -1.63
C VAL A 151 -12.40 12.68 -1.43
N ASN A 152 -13.72 12.80 -1.57
CA ASN A 152 -14.44 14.00 -1.17
C ASN A 152 -14.65 13.97 0.36
N CYS A 153 -13.60 13.60 1.11
CA CYS A 153 -13.64 13.40 2.57
C CYS A 153 -13.92 14.71 3.31
N LEU A 154 -13.71 15.86 2.68
CA LEU A 154 -14.13 17.17 3.22
C LEU A 154 -15.65 17.38 3.15
N ASN A 155 -16.36 16.72 2.22
CA ASN A 155 -17.83 16.74 2.16
C ASN A 155 -18.47 15.69 3.08
N TRP A 156 -17.67 14.80 3.67
CA TRP A 156 -18.17 13.94 4.71
C TRP A 156 -18.38 14.83 5.92
N ASN A 157 -19.50 14.64 6.63
CA ASN A 157 -19.80 15.29 7.91
C ASN A 157 -18.80 14.87 9.02
N LEU A 158 -17.50 14.80 8.72
CA LEU A 158 -16.39 14.76 9.68
C LEU A 158 -16.54 15.89 10.69
N GLU A 159 -17.04 17.05 10.25
CA GLU A 159 -17.04 18.32 10.97
C GLU A 159 -17.85 18.36 12.27
N ARG A 160 -18.82 17.47 12.50
CA ARG A 160 -19.68 17.58 13.70
C ARG A 160 -19.61 16.37 14.61
N GLU A 161 -20.03 15.18 14.19
CA GLU A 161 -20.15 14.09 15.17
C GLU A 161 -18.79 13.53 15.62
N CYS A 162 -17.82 13.39 14.71
CA CYS A 162 -16.51 12.86 15.08
C CYS A 162 -15.70 13.85 15.91
N PHE A 163 -15.64 15.13 15.52
CA PHE A 163 -14.88 16.13 16.28
C PHE A 163 -15.52 16.46 17.64
N TYR A 164 -16.85 16.54 17.75
CA TYR A 164 -17.48 16.72 19.07
C TYR A 164 -17.22 15.53 20.00
N THR A 165 -17.22 14.30 19.48
CA THR A 165 -16.90 13.11 20.29
C THR A 165 -15.44 13.15 20.76
N MET A 166 -14.51 13.55 19.90
CA MET A 166 -13.09 13.68 20.24
C MET A 166 -12.78 14.87 21.17
N TYR A 167 -13.64 15.89 21.21
CA TYR A 167 -13.49 17.05 22.10
C TYR A 167 -14.03 16.79 23.52
N LEU A 168 -14.96 15.83 23.66
CA LEU A 168 -15.64 15.52 24.93
C LEU A 168 -15.05 14.30 25.66
N SER A 169 -14.06 13.62 25.07
CA SER A 169 -13.28 12.52 25.65
C SER A 169 -11.94 13.00 26.20
#